data_AF-A0A318TME3-F1
#
_entry.id   AF-A0A318TME3-F1
#
_cell.length_a   1.000
_cell.length_b   1.000
_cell.length_c   1.000
_cell.angle_alpha   90.00
_cell.angle_beta   90.00
_cell.angle_gamma   90.00
#
_symmetry.space_group_name_H-M   'P 1'
#
loop_
_entity.id
_entity.type
_entity.pdbx_description
1 polymer ?
#
loop_
_entity_poly.entity_id
_entity_poly.type
_entity_poly.pdbx_seq_one_letter_code
_entity_poly.pdbx_strand_id
1 'polypeptide(L)'
;MDRETGRLLDGWDHVVQCLMELFTTGFGARAMREWFGTLVPKQLGNNLVPSLVVNIYSAICTAIELWEPRFRVIKITPLQTSAEKVRRGVLGIRIDGEYRPRALEGDLTPEGMRAVHVDWSGGSFSVRRAT
;
A
#
# COMPACT_ATOMS: atom_id res chain seq x y z
N MET A 1 9.92 -3.36 -14.22
CA MET A 1 9.10 -3.44 -15.44
C MET A 1 7.64 -3.28 -15.02
N ASP A 2 6.87 -2.53 -15.79
CA ASP A 2 5.45 -2.34 -15.61
C ASP A 2 4.70 -3.67 -15.79
N ARG A 3 3.87 -4.04 -14.83
CA ARG A 3 3.13 -5.31 -14.83
C ARG A 3 2.12 -5.41 -15.97
N GLU A 4 1.51 -4.30 -16.38
CA GLU A 4 0.45 -4.29 -17.38
C GLU A 4 1.01 -4.01 -18.78
N THR A 5 1.93 -3.05 -18.89
CA THR A 5 2.42 -2.55 -20.18
C THR A 5 3.77 -3.12 -20.60
N GLY A 6 4.49 -3.78 -19.70
CA GLY A 6 5.83 -4.32 -19.97
C GLY A 6 6.92 -3.25 -20.14
N ARG A 7 6.61 -1.96 -19.94
CA ARG A 7 7.59 -0.87 -20.05
C ARG A 7 8.58 -0.89 -18.88
N LEU A 8 9.74 -0.29 -19.03
CA LEU A 8 10.61 -0.07 -17.88
C LEU A 8 10.00 1.01 -16.98
N LEU A 9 9.85 0.69 -15.70
CA LEU A 9 9.49 1.63 -14.65
C LEU A 9 10.71 1.85 -13.78
N ASP A 10 10.94 3.10 -13.41
CA ASP A 10 12.00 3.50 -12.50
C ASP A 10 11.45 4.42 -11.39
N GLY A 11 12.31 4.69 -10.42
CA GLY A 11 12.05 5.63 -9.33
C GLY A 11 10.71 5.41 -8.61
N TRP A 12 9.94 6.50 -8.50
CA TRP A 12 8.70 6.54 -7.74
C TRP A 12 7.59 5.66 -8.35
N ASP A 13 7.45 5.65 -9.68
CA ASP A 13 6.41 4.85 -10.33
C ASP A 13 6.64 3.35 -10.12
N HIS A 14 7.90 2.92 -10.06
CA HIS A 14 8.24 1.56 -9.66
C HIS A 14 7.88 1.26 -8.19
N VAL A 15 8.10 2.20 -7.26
CA VAL A 15 7.70 2.04 -5.86
C VAL A 15 6.18 1.91 -5.73
N VAL A 16 5.41 2.76 -6.42
CA VAL A 16 3.95 2.68 -6.43
C VAL A 16 3.46 1.31 -6.91
N GLN A 17 4.09 0.76 -7.95
CA GLN A 17 3.80 -0.60 -8.40
C GLN A 17 4.14 -1.63 -7.31
N CYS A 18 5.33 -1.56 -6.69
CA CYS A 18 5.73 -2.48 -5.61
C CYS A 18 4.74 -2.45 -4.43
N LEU A 19 4.26 -1.26 -4.03
CA LEU A 19 3.23 -1.11 -3.00
C LEU A 19 1.91 -1.77 -3.41
N MET A 20 1.48 -1.60 -4.66
CA MET A 20 0.30 -2.30 -5.19
C MET A 20 0.46 -3.82 -5.11
N GLU A 21 1.60 -4.36 -5.52
CA GLU A 21 1.85 -5.81 -5.42
C GLU A 21 1.83 -6.28 -3.96
N LEU A 22 2.48 -5.52 -3.08
CA LEU A 22 2.59 -5.85 -1.67
C LEU A 22 1.22 -5.94 -1.01
N PHE A 23 0.35 -4.98 -1.24
CA PHE A 23 -0.97 -4.94 -0.61
C PHE A 23 -1.96 -5.96 -1.17
N THR A 24 -1.77 -6.39 -2.42
CA THR A 24 -2.61 -7.42 -3.07
C THR A 24 -2.12 -8.84 -2.81
N THR A 25 -0.89 -9.01 -2.30
CA THR A 25 -0.29 -10.33 -2.04
C THR A 25 -0.52 -10.75 -0.59
N GLY A 26 -1.28 -11.84 -0.39
CA GLY A 26 -1.43 -12.47 0.92
C GLY A 26 -0.21 -13.31 1.30
N PHE A 27 0.04 -13.50 2.59
CA PHE A 27 1.06 -14.44 3.05
C PHE A 27 0.82 -15.86 2.49
N GLY A 28 1.90 -16.54 2.11
CA GLY A 28 1.86 -17.87 1.50
C GLY A 28 1.49 -17.88 0.01
N ALA A 29 1.18 -16.73 -0.60
CA ALA A 29 0.78 -16.68 -2.02
C ALA A 29 1.94 -16.90 -3.00
N ARG A 30 3.19 -16.61 -2.60
CA ARG A 30 4.38 -16.78 -3.44
C ARG A 30 5.17 -18.03 -3.06
N ALA A 31 5.32 -18.95 -4.00
CA ALA A 31 6.20 -20.12 -3.83
C ALA A 31 7.64 -19.67 -3.54
N MET A 32 8.32 -20.34 -2.61
CA MET A 32 9.67 -20.01 -2.13
C MET A 32 9.83 -18.61 -1.49
N ARG A 33 8.73 -17.86 -1.31
CA ARG A 33 8.69 -16.55 -0.64
C ARG A 33 7.41 -16.39 0.19
N GLU A 34 7.09 -17.42 0.97
CA GLU A 34 5.85 -17.49 1.75
C GLU A 34 5.67 -16.32 2.73
N TRP A 35 6.77 -15.81 3.28
CA TRP A 35 6.79 -14.67 4.21
C TRP A 35 6.55 -13.33 3.52
N PHE A 36 6.60 -13.26 2.18
CA PHE A 36 6.28 -12.04 1.45
C PHE A 36 4.76 -11.85 1.35
N GLY A 37 4.28 -10.71 1.85
CA GLY A 37 2.88 -10.32 1.71
C GLY A 37 2.40 -9.46 2.87
N THR A 38 1.07 -9.36 2.97
CA THR A 38 0.38 -8.64 4.04
C THR A 38 -0.89 -9.38 4.46
N LEU A 39 -1.45 -8.99 5.61
CA LEU A 39 -2.76 -9.46 6.06
C LEU A 39 -3.92 -8.68 5.41
N VAL A 40 -3.66 -7.60 4.66
CA VAL A 40 -4.72 -6.81 4.00
C VAL A 40 -5.71 -7.69 3.23
N PRO A 41 -5.30 -8.62 2.33
CA PRO A 41 -6.19 -9.55 1.62
C PRO A 41 -7.18 -10.33 2.48
N LYS A 42 -6.82 -10.67 3.72
CA LYS A 42 -7.67 -11.41 4.65
C LYS A 42 -8.74 -10.53 5.30
N GLN A 43 -8.53 -9.21 5.29
CA GLN A 43 -9.43 -8.24 5.89
C GLN A 43 -10.54 -7.83 4.92
N LEU A 44 -10.37 -8.09 3.62
CA LEU A 44 -11.39 -7.87 2.60
C LEU A 44 -12.66 -8.68 2.91
N GLY A 45 -13.82 -8.05 2.77
CA GLY A 45 -15.14 -8.66 2.95
C GLY A 45 -15.66 -8.62 4.39
N ASN A 46 -14.83 -8.21 5.36
CA ASN A 46 -15.27 -8.01 6.73
C ASN A 46 -16.04 -6.69 6.89
N ASN A 47 -16.87 -6.61 7.92
CA ASN A 47 -17.60 -5.39 8.25
C ASN A 47 -16.63 -4.28 8.70
N LEU A 48 -16.79 -3.06 8.17
CA LEU A 48 -15.93 -1.91 8.46
C LEU A 48 -16.21 -1.33 9.86
N VAL A 49 -15.69 -2.00 10.88
CA VAL A 49 -15.67 -1.53 12.27
C VAL A 49 -14.36 -0.80 12.58
N PRO A 50 -14.34 0.16 13.54
CA PRO A 50 -13.13 0.93 13.86
C PRO A 50 -11.89 0.07 14.17
N SER A 51 -12.06 -1.06 14.87
CA SER A 51 -10.97 -1.99 15.17
C SER A 51 -10.36 -2.63 13.92
N LEU A 52 -11.18 -2.95 12.91
CA LEU A 52 -10.72 -3.49 11.63
C LEU A 52 -9.88 -2.46 10.88
N VAL A 53 -10.29 -1.19 10.89
CA VAL A 53 -9.56 -0.10 10.23
C VAL A 53 -8.15 0.06 10.82
N VAL A 54 -8.04 0.02 12.16
CA VAL A 54 -6.74 0.06 12.84
C VAL A 54 -5.87 -1.14 12.46
N ASN A 55 -6.44 -2.35 12.38
CA ASN A 55 -5.71 -3.54 11.96
C ASN A 55 -5.21 -3.43 10.51
N ILE A 56 -6.01 -2.86 9.60
CA ILE A 56 -5.60 -2.61 8.21
C ILE A 56 -4.42 -1.62 8.19
N TYR A 57 -4.48 -0.53 8.96
CA TYR A 57 -3.39 0.44 9.02
C TYR A 57 -2.09 -0.17 9.55
N SER A 58 -2.18 -0.95 10.63
CA SER A 58 -1.02 -1.66 11.18
C SER A 58 -0.44 -2.63 10.16
N ALA A 59 -1.28 -3.43 9.48
CA ALA A 59 -0.82 -4.38 8.46
C ALA A 59 -0.15 -3.68 7.26
N ILE A 60 -0.63 -2.50 6.87
CA ILE A 60 -0.02 -1.68 5.81
C ILE A 60 1.34 -1.16 6.27
N CYS A 61 1.42 -0.53 7.45
CA CYS A 61 2.69 0.01 7.96
C CYS A 61 3.76 -1.08 8.08
N THR A 62 3.43 -2.20 8.72
CA THR A 62 4.37 -3.32 8.91
C THR A 62 4.81 -3.91 7.58
N ALA A 63 3.91 -4.06 6.62
CA ALA A 63 4.28 -4.59 5.30
C ALA A 63 5.26 -3.65 4.58
N ILE A 64 5.00 -2.34 4.59
CA ILE A 64 5.88 -1.36 3.94
C ILE A 64 7.26 -1.35 4.61
N GLU A 65 7.31 -1.32 5.94
CA GLU A 65 8.57 -1.30 6.70
C GLU A 65 9.44 -2.55 6.43
N LEU A 66 8.81 -3.71 6.27
CA LEU A 66 9.53 -4.97 6.02
C LEU A 66 10.04 -5.10 4.58
N TRP A 67 9.24 -4.66 3.60
CA TRP A 67 9.45 -5.04 2.20
C TRP A 67 9.79 -3.88 1.26
N GLU A 68 9.56 -2.63 1.64
CA GLU A 68 9.75 -1.47 0.78
C GLU A 68 10.55 -0.35 1.50
N PRO A 69 11.87 -0.52 1.68
CA PRO A 69 12.70 0.45 2.40
C PRO A 69 12.80 1.81 1.70
N ARG A 70 12.44 1.89 0.40
CA ARG A 70 12.43 3.14 -0.36
C ARG A 70 11.28 4.06 0.02
N PHE A 71 10.31 3.58 0.80
CA PHE A 71 9.18 4.38 1.24
C PHE A 71 8.95 4.24 2.74
N ARG A 72 9.18 5.32 3.48
CA ARG A 72 8.89 5.35 4.92
C ARG A 72 7.58 6.07 5.17
N VAL A 73 6.63 5.38 5.78
CA VAL A 73 5.35 5.97 6.17
C VAL A 73 5.55 7.01 7.28
N ILE A 74 4.96 8.19 7.10
CA ILE A 74 4.93 9.27 8.09
C ILE A 74 3.51 9.47 8.62
N LYS A 75 2.52 9.41 7.74
CA LYS A 75 1.12 9.63 8.10
C LYS A 75 0.19 8.80 7.25
N ILE A 76 -0.85 8.27 7.88
CA ILE A 76 -1.98 7.65 7.22
C ILE A 76 -3.22 8.48 7.53
N THR A 77 -3.90 8.94 6.48
CA THR A 77 -5.10 9.77 6.58
C THR A 77 -6.27 9.05 5.87
N PRO A 78 -7.38 8.75 6.56
CA PRO A 78 -8.58 8.25 5.88
C PRO A 78 -9.11 9.34 4.94
N LEU A 79 -9.29 9.01 3.66
CA LEU A 79 -9.97 9.88 2.71
C LEU A 79 -11.46 9.77 2.97
N GLN A 80 -12.13 10.92 3.20
CA GLN A 80 -13.52 11.02 3.66
C GLN A 80 -14.43 9.96 3.03
N THR A 81 -14.74 8.94 3.81
CA THR A 81 -15.65 7.90 3.40
C THR A 81 -17.03 8.32 3.93
N SER A 82 -17.84 8.89 3.03
CA SER A 82 -19.28 9.12 3.30
C SER A 82 -19.89 7.85 3.89
N ALA A 83 -20.86 7.99 4.80
CA ALA A 83 -21.57 6.84 5.37
C ALA A 83 -22.10 5.87 4.29
N GLU A 84 -22.40 6.40 3.11
CA GLU A 84 -22.83 5.61 1.96
C GLU A 84 -21.69 4.84 1.27
N LYS A 85 -20.48 5.42 1.23
CA LYS A 85 -19.26 4.73 0.78
C LYS A 85 -18.86 3.62 1.75
N VAL A 86 -18.96 3.85 3.07
CA VAL A 86 -18.73 2.79 4.09
C VAL A 86 -19.67 1.62 3.83
N ARG A 87 -20.97 1.89 3.68
CA ARG A 87 -22.00 0.85 3.46
C ARG A 87 -21.77 0.07 2.18
N ARG A 88 -21.20 0.70 1.15
CA ARG A 88 -20.79 0.05 -0.11
C ARG A 88 -19.43 -0.66 -0.03
N GLY A 89 -18.79 -0.70 1.15
CA GLY A 89 -17.50 -1.34 1.36
C GLY A 89 -16.34 -0.57 0.73
N VAL A 90 -16.49 0.75 0.53
CA VAL A 90 -15.46 1.59 -0.06
C VAL A 90 -14.63 2.26 1.04
N LEU A 91 -13.33 1.97 1.04
CA LEU A 91 -12.35 2.56 1.96
C LEU A 91 -11.23 3.22 1.16
N GLY A 92 -11.13 4.54 1.26
CA GLY A 92 -10.04 5.32 0.69
C GLY A 92 -9.07 5.77 1.78
N ILE A 93 -7.78 5.62 1.55
CA ILE A 93 -6.71 5.99 2.49
C ILE A 93 -5.63 6.73 1.72
N ARG A 94 -5.13 7.82 2.27
CA ARG A 94 -3.93 8.51 1.81
C ARG A 94 -2.77 8.16 2.74
N ILE A 95 -1.67 7.71 2.17
CA ILE A 95 -0.44 7.40 2.89
C ILE A 95 0.60 8.42 2.43
N ASP A 96 1.04 9.27 3.36
CA ASP A 96 2.11 10.24 3.16
C ASP A 96 3.40 9.67 3.76
N GLY A 97 4.51 9.78 3.04
CA GLY A 97 5.78 9.21 3.45
C GLY A 97 7.00 9.86 2.81
N GLU A 98 8.17 9.54 3.36
CA GLU A 98 9.47 9.93 2.80
C GLU A 98 9.87 8.93 1.72
N TYR A 99 10.19 9.45 0.54
CA TYR A 99 10.76 8.65 -0.55
C TYR A 99 12.28 8.67 -0.49
N ARG A 100 12.88 7.48 -0.55
CA ARG A 100 14.31 7.19 -0.42
C ARG A 100 14.74 6.36 -1.62
N PRO A 101 15.09 6.98 -2.76
CA PRO A 101 15.34 6.27 -4.02
C PRO A 101 16.42 5.19 -3.90
N ARG A 102 17.47 5.45 -3.10
CA ARG A 102 18.65 4.60 -2.96
C ARG A 102 18.61 3.68 -1.74
N ALA A 103 17.46 3.52 -1.09
CA ALA A 103 17.37 2.72 0.13
C ALA A 103 17.76 1.25 -0.07
N LEU A 104 17.58 0.71 -1.28
CA LEU A 104 18.02 -0.65 -1.63
C LEU A 104 19.55 -0.78 -1.75
N GLU A 105 20.26 0.33 -1.94
CA GLU A 105 21.72 0.40 -1.99
C GLU A 105 22.33 0.68 -0.59
N GLY A 106 21.48 0.83 0.44
CA GLY A 106 21.89 1.16 1.80
C GLY A 106 21.92 2.67 2.13
N ASP A 107 21.65 3.54 1.15
CA ASP A 107 21.54 4.98 1.35
C ASP A 107 20.09 5.37 1.70
N LEU A 108 19.86 5.73 2.97
CA LEU A 108 18.54 6.09 3.50
C LEU A 108 18.21 7.58 3.36
N THR A 109 18.99 8.34 2.58
CA THR A 109 18.75 9.76 2.37
C THR A 109 17.38 9.99 1.71
N PRO A 110 16.47 10.77 2.34
CA PRO A 110 15.19 11.10 1.74
C PRO A 110 15.36 12.14 0.63
N GLU A 111 14.75 11.88 -0.53
CA GLU A 111 14.67 12.82 -1.65
C GLU A 111 13.54 13.83 -1.45
N GLY A 112 12.42 13.40 -0.83
CA GLY A 112 11.30 14.27 -0.53
C GLY A 112 10.06 13.53 -0.02
N MET A 113 9.02 14.29 0.33
CA MET A 113 7.73 13.73 0.68
C MET A 113 6.96 13.30 -0.57
N ARG A 114 6.43 12.09 -0.54
CA ARG A 114 5.55 11.54 -1.56
C ARG A 114 4.29 10.98 -0.89
N ALA A 115 3.22 10.91 -1.65
CA ALA A 115 1.97 10.37 -1.15
C ALA A 115 1.33 9.42 -2.16
N VAL A 116 0.68 8.39 -1.62
CA VAL A 116 -0.10 7.42 -2.38
C VAL A 116 -1.54 7.40 -1.86
N HIS A 117 -2.48 7.33 -2.79
CA HIS A 117 -3.88 7.05 -2.52
C HIS A 117 -4.12 5.56 -2.72
N VAL A 118 -4.69 4.94 -1.70
CA VAL A 118 -5.09 3.55 -1.68
C VAL A 118 -6.61 3.53 -1.61
N ASP A 119 -7.24 3.08 -2.69
CA ASP A 119 -8.69 2.95 -2.76
C ASP A 119 -9.07 1.47 -2.81
N TRP A 120 -9.96 1.09 -1.91
CA TRP A 120 -10.56 -0.23 -1.85
C TRP A 120 -12.03 -0.13 -2.19
N SER A 121 -12.49 -0.81 -3.24
CA SER A 121 -13.89 -0.76 -3.69
C SER A 121 -14.33 -2.04 -4.38
N GLY A 122 -15.49 -2.58 -4.01
CA GLY A 122 -16.13 -3.70 -4.72
C GLY A 122 -15.26 -4.96 -4.88
N GLY A 123 -14.37 -5.24 -3.92
CA GLY A 123 -13.42 -6.36 -3.99
C GLY A 123 -12.13 -6.07 -4.77
N SER A 124 -12.01 -4.90 -5.38
CA SER A 124 -10.80 -4.45 -6.07
C SER A 124 -9.96 -3.51 -5.20
N PHE A 125 -8.65 -3.62 -5.34
CA PHE A 125 -7.66 -2.80 -4.62
C PHE A 125 -6.86 -2.00 -5.64
N SER A 126 -6.76 -0.69 -5.45
CA SER A 126 -6.00 0.18 -6.33
C SER A 126 -5.08 1.12 -5.54
N VAL A 127 -3.87 1.30 -6.05
CA VAL A 127 -2.90 2.28 -5.53
C VAL A 127 -2.62 3.27 -6.64
N ARG A 128 -2.77 4.56 -6.33
CA ARG A 128 -2.51 5.66 -7.25
C ARG A 128 -1.60 6.68 -6.57
N ARG A 129 -0.84 7.40 -7.37
CA ARG A 129 -0.10 8.58 -6.91
C ARG A 129 -1.09 9.63 -6.40
N ALA A 130 -0.82 10.19 -5.24
CA ALA A 130 -1.51 11.41 -4.80
C ALA A 130 -0.97 12.58 -5.63
N THR A 131 -1.87 13.37 -6.21
CA THR A 131 -1.53 14.66 -6.83
C THR A 131 -1.22 15.69 -5.76
#